data_AF-A0A2T7T0N4-F1
#
_entry.id   AF-A0A2T7T0N4-F1
#
_cell.length_a   1.000
_cell.length_b   1.000
_cell.length_c   1.000
_cell.angle_alpha   90.00
_cell.angle_beta   90.00
_cell.angle_gamma   90.00
#
_symmetry.space_group_name_H-M   'P 1'
#
loop_
_entity.id
_entity.type
_entity.pdbx_description
1 polymer ?
#
loop_
_entity_poly.entity_id
_entity_poly.type
_entity_poly.pdbx_seq_one_letter_code
_entity_poly.pdbx_strand_id
1 'polypeptide(L)'
;MSDLFEKIPKGSILLWNVESEGDLPKRKEIIRLLGTDSFTYYKHDGHHRDYIRLLARLKDSLNPSTEEDWHSYWPRTAMSHFLFTAQEIEINSFFLLKYSNQCLGAFHVVKQDLEALREHLRHYDQVRRFTHEVNDWPKRIQNHKDEIKSGKIVDAVIENFDISKLQQLTESYGQQAKDSALANLQTWHDQFFWKSKVSRKDVNTHGETCNA
;
A
#
# COMPACT_ATOMS: atom_id res chain seq x y z
N MET A 1 -5.71 -26.89 -3.05
CA MET A 1 -5.46 -26.40 -1.67
C MET A 1 -6.21 -25.10 -1.48
N SER A 2 -6.74 -24.87 -0.29
CA SER A 2 -7.78 -23.87 0.01
C SER A 2 -7.25 -22.45 0.18
N ASP A 3 -8.05 -21.47 -0.21
CA ASP A 3 -7.87 -20.04 0.10
C ASP A 3 -7.83 -19.84 1.63
N LEU A 4 -7.05 -18.87 2.15
CA LEU A 4 -6.96 -18.61 3.60
C LEU A 4 -8.35 -18.38 4.22
N PHE A 5 -9.23 -17.75 3.47
CA PHE A 5 -10.56 -17.37 3.92
C PHE A 5 -11.64 -18.42 3.63
N GLU A 6 -11.27 -19.56 3.03
CA GLU A 6 -12.24 -20.63 2.71
C GLU A 6 -12.85 -21.26 3.97
N LYS A 7 -12.04 -21.41 5.03
CA LYS A 7 -12.48 -21.94 6.33
C LYS A 7 -12.60 -20.86 7.41
N ILE A 8 -11.93 -19.74 7.23
CA ILE A 8 -11.87 -18.63 8.18
C ILE A 8 -12.46 -17.41 7.47
N PRO A 9 -13.78 -17.15 7.57
CA PRO A 9 -14.44 -16.13 6.75
C PRO A 9 -13.92 -14.71 7.02
N LYS A 10 -13.40 -14.47 8.24
CA LYS A 10 -12.78 -13.22 8.66
C LYS A 10 -11.56 -13.53 9.53
N GLY A 11 -10.46 -12.83 9.30
CA GLY A 11 -9.22 -13.10 10.03
C GLY A 11 -8.28 -11.90 10.08
N SER A 12 -7.31 -11.99 10.98
CA SER A 12 -6.25 -11.01 11.11
C SER A 12 -4.97 -11.46 10.40
N ILE A 13 -4.40 -10.56 9.61
CA ILE A 13 -3.12 -10.71 8.92
C ILE A 13 -2.13 -9.74 9.56
N LEU A 14 -1.05 -10.28 10.15
CA LEU A 14 0.04 -9.51 10.75
C LEU A 14 1.27 -9.58 9.86
N LEU A 15 1.87 -8.44 9.55
CA LEU A 15 2.97 -8.34 8.61
C LEU A 15 4.30 -8.20 9.35
N TRP A 16 5.31 -8.97 8.93
CA TRP A 16 6.60 -9.05 9.59
C TRP A 16 7.76 -8.76 8.65
N ASN A 17 8.65 -7.88 9.09
CA ASN A 17 9.97 -7.65 8.53
C ASN A 17 11.01 -8.21 9.49
N VAL A 18 11.54 -9.39 9.18
CA VAL A 18 12.59 -10.06 9.96
C VAL A 18 13.65 -10.62 9.03
N GLU A 19 14.89 -10.66 9.48
CA GLU A 19 16.02 -11.21 8.72
C GLU A 19 15.98 -12.74 8.71
N SER A 20 15.56 -13.35 9.83
CA SER A 20 15.46 -14.80 9.98
C SER A 20 14.14 -15.25 10.62
N GLU A 21 13.73 -16.49 10.37
CA GLU A 21 12.58 -17.10 11.06
C GLU A 21 12.75 -17.14 12.59
N GLY A 22 14.00 -17.15 13.08
CA GLY A 22 14.30 -17.17 14.51
C GLY A 22 13.91 -15.88 15.23
N ASP A 23 13.75 -14.78 14.49
CA ASP A 23 13.36 -13.47 15.01
C ASP A 23 11.84 -13.30 15.11
N LEU A 24 11.07 -14.24 14.55
CA LEU A 24 9.62 -14.24 14.72
C LEU A 24 9.26 -14.56 16.19
N PRO A 25 8.22 -13.90 16.74
CA PRO A 25 7.77 -14.21 18.09
C PRO A 25 7.41 -15.69 18.24
N LYS A 26 7.90 -16.31 19.32
CA LYS A 26 7.58 -17.70 19.61
C LYS A 26 6.10 -17.85 19.98
N ARG A 27 5.54 -19.05 19.82
CA ARG A 27 4.12 -19.33 20.16
C ARG A 27 3.72 -18.89 21.56
N LYS A 28 4.56 -19.13 22.57
CA LYS A 28 4.30 -18.68 23.95
C LYS A 28 4.16 -17.16 24.05
N GLU A 29 4.90 -16.43 23.23
CA GLU A 29 4.88 -14.96 23.22
C GLU A 29 3.67 -14.43 22.48
N ILE A 30 3.29 -15.03 21.35
CA ILE A 30 2.04 -14.70 20.64
C ILE A 30 0.84 -14.92 21.56
N ILE A 31 0.75 -16.06 22.25
CA ILE A 31 -0.32 -16.31 23.22
C ILE A 31 -0.31 -15.26 24.33
N ARG A 32 0.86 -14.98 24.93
CA ARG A 32 0.97 -14.04 26.04
C ARG A 32 0.67 -12.59 25.65
N LEU A 33 1.14 -12.16 24.47
CA LEU A 33 1.11 -10.75 24.06
C LEU A 33 -0.08 -10.42 23.17
N LEU A 34 -0.59 -11.36 22.38
CA LEU A 34 -1.70 -11.14 21.46
C LEU A 34 -2.96 -11.93 21.84
N GLY A 35 -2.87 -12.83 22.83
CA GLY A 35 -4.03 -13.57 23.33
C GLY A 35 -4.56 -14.63 22.36
N THR A 36 -3.77 -15.03 21.37
CA THR A 36 -4.16 -16.01 20.34
C THR A 36 -3.26 -17.25 20.38
N ASP A 37 -3.88 -18.43 20.40
CA ASP A 37 -3.22 -19.73 20.46
C ASP A 37 -3.31 -20.52 19.13
N SER A 38 -4.19 -20.07 18.25
CA SER A 38 -4.47 -20.61 16.92
C SER A 38 -4.06 -19.59 15.86
N PHE A 39 -2.86 -19.80 15.31
CA PHE A 39 -2.33 -18.97 14.24
C PHE A 39 -1.36 -19.77 13.37
N THR A 40 -1.04 -19.25 12.19
CA THR A 40 -0.05 -19.85 11.30
C THR A 40 0.83 -18.78 10.70
N TYR A 41 2.14 -19.04 10.67
CA TYR A 41 3.11 -18.22 9.96
C TYR A 41 3.26 -18.70 8.52
N TYR A 42 3.42 -17.75 7.62
CA TYR A 42 3.63 -17.98 6.21
C TYR A 42 4.75 -17.08 5.70
N LYS A 43 5.53 -17.58 4.75
CA LYS A 43 6.61 -16.83 4.11
C LYS A 43 6.08 -15.96 2.97
N HIS A 44 6.78 -14.87 2.68
CA HIS A 44 6.49 -13.95 1.57
C HIS A 44 6.58 -14.58 0.18
N ASP A 45 7.37 -15.63 0.00
CA ASP A 45 7.55 -16.36 -1.26
C ASP A 45 6.68 -17.63 -1.35
N GLY A 46 5.93 -17.94 -0.28
CA GLY A 46 5.10 -19.14 -0.17
C GLY A 46 3.78 -19.08 -0.94
N HIS A 47 2.93 -20.08 -0.71
CA HIS A 47 1.65 -20.25 -1.42
C HIS A 47 0.70 -19.06 -1.32
N HIS A 48 0.74 -18.34 -0.20
CA HIS A 48 -0.14 -17.20 0.09
C HIS A 48 0.55 -15.84 -0.11
N ARG A 49 1.63 -15.81 -0.90
CA ARG A 49 2.41 -14.60 -1.20
C ARG A 49 1.58 -13.43 -1.71
N ASP A 50 0.49 -13.69 -2.40
CA ASP A 50 -0.31 -12.63 -3.03
C ASP A 50 -0.96 -11.70 -1.98
N TYR A 51 -1.29 -12.21 -0.79
CA TYR A 51 -1.80 -11.38 0.31
C TYR A 51 -0.72 -10.45 0.85
N ILE A 52 0.50 -10.96 1.08
CA ILE A 52 1.64 -10.12 1.48
C ILE A 52 1.89 -9.07 0.41
N ARG A 53 2.00 -9.46 -0.86
CA ARG A 53 2.29 -8.53 -1.95
C ARG A 53 1.25 -7.43 -2.02
N LEU A 54 -0.03 -7.76 -1.87
CA LEU A 54 -1.10 -6.78 -1.88
C LEU A 54 -0.94 -5.74 -0.76
N LEU A 55 -0.68 -6.19 0.47
CA LEU A 55 -0.51 -5.30 1.63
C LEU A 55 0.83 -4.55 1.61
N ALA A 56 1.88 -5.15 1.06
CA ALA A 56 3.16 -4.51 0.78
C ALA A 56 2.98 -3.35 -0.20
N ARG A 57 2.25 -3.58 -1.30
CA ARG A 57 1.93 -2.55 -2.28
C ARG A 57 1.12 -1.40 -1.67
N LEU A 58 0.17 -1.68 -0.79
CA LEU A 58 -0.54 -0.63 -0.04
C LEU A 58 0.44 0.24 0.74
N LYS A 59 1.34 -0.37 1.51
CA LYS A 59 2.34 0.36 2.31
C LYS A 59 3.26 1.22 1.45
N ASP A 60 3.74 0.70 0.32
CA ASP A 60 4.57 1.44 -0.63
C ASP A 60 3.80 2.60 -1.29
N SER A 61 2.52 2.42 -1.57
CA SER A 61 1.67 3.46 -2.20
C SER A 61 1.36 4.62 -1.24
N LEU A 62 1.24 4.32 0.06
CA LEU A 62 1.02 5.33 1.10
C LEU A 62 2.31 6.05 1.53
N ASN A 63 3.48 5.44 1.31
CA ASN A 63 4.79 6.03 1.60
C ASN A 63 5.70 5.93 0.38
N PRO A 64 5.39 6.67 -0.71
CA PRO A 64 6.23 6.64 -1.89
C PRO A 64 7.63 7.12 -1.53
N SER A 65 8.64 6.26 -1.66
CA SER A 65 10.03 6.70 -1.58
C SER A 65 10.27 7.72 -2.69
N THR A 66 10.97 8.82 -2.38
CA THR A 66 11.27 9.92 -3.30
C THR A 66 11.99 9.50 -4.60
N GLU A 67 12.54 8.29 -4.65
CA GLU A 67 13.05 7.63 -5.86
C GLU A 67 12.05 6.55 -6.32
N GLU A 68 10.97 6.97 -6.98
CA GLU A 68 9.97 6.06 -7.55
C GLU A 68 10.52 5.38 -8.81
N ASP A 69 11.13 4.20 -8.66
CA ASP A 69 11.33 3.28 -9.78
C ASP A 69 9.96 2.77 -10.28
N TRP A 70 9.42 3.43 -11.30
CA TRP A 70 8.17 3.09 -12.00
C TRP A 70 8.10 1.62 -12.47
N HIS A 71 9.25 0.96 -12.60
CA HIS A 71 9.40 -0.37 -13.19
C HIS A 71 9.45 -1.53 -12.20
N SER A 72 9.53 -1.29 -10.88
CA SER A 72 9.56 -2.41 -9.95
C SER A 72 8.15 -2.95 -9.73
N TYR A 73 7.78 -3.98 -10.49
CA TYR A 73 6.61 -4.83 -10.23
C TYR A 73 6.65 -5.43 -8.80
N TRP A 74 7.84 -5.46 -8.20
CA TRP A 74 8.11 -5.93 -6.87
C TRP A 74 8.04 -4.78 -5.86
N PRO A 75 7.16 -4.86 -4.85
CA PRO A 75 7.23 -3.94 -3.73
C PRO A 75 8.64 -3.97 -3.13
N ARG A 76 9.22 -2.79 -2.89
CA ARG A 76 10.52 -2.68 -2.19
C ARG A 76 10.36 -2.95 -0.70
N THR A 77 9.12 -3.05 -0.22
CA THR A 77 8.82 -3.33 1.18
C THR A 77 9.45 -4.65 1.61
N ALA A 78 10.29 -4.56 2.63
CA ALA A 78 10.92 -5.69 3.31
C ALA A 78 9.87 -6.48 4.13
N MET A 79 8.89 -7.10 3.47
CA MET A 79 7.96 -8.03 4.11
C MET A 79 8.48 -9.45 3.92
N SER A 80 8.85 -10.09 5.01
CA SER A 80 9.45 -11.43 5.02
C SER A 80 8.42 -12.53 5.31
N HIS A 81 7.47 -12.26 6.20
CA HIS A 81 6.51 -13.22 6.72
C HIS A 81 5.18 -12.54 7.05
N PHE A 82 4.14 -13.34 7.15
CA PHE A 82 2.90 -12.93 7.78
C PHE A 82 2.35 -14.00 8.73
N LEU A 83 1.65 -13.54 9.75
CA LEU A 83 0.86 -14.39 10.64
C LEU A 83 -0.60 -14.24 10.28
N PHE A 84 -1.31 -15.36 10.19
CA PHE A 84 -2.76 -15.39 10.02
C PHE A 84 -3.45 -16.06 11.20
N THR A 85 -4.55 -15.49 11.66
CA THR A 85 -5.42 -16.06 12.70
C THR A 85 -6.88 -15.64 12.46
N ALA A 86 -7.83 -16.44 12.95
CA ALA A 86 -9.25 -16.08 12.93
C ALA A 86 -9.62 -14.98 13.93
N GLN A 87 -8.81 -14.80 14.97
CA GLN A 87 -9.08 -13.86 16.04
C GLN A 87 -8.70 -12.44 15.63
N GLU A 88 -9.55 -11.46 15.97
CA GLU A 88 -9.17 -10.05 15.88
C GLU A 88 -8.08 -9.74 16.90
N ILE A 89 -6.94 -9.25 16.43
CA ILE A 89 -5.80 -8.95 17.29
C ILE A 89 -5.90 -7.55 17.86
N GLU A 90 -6.01 -7.45 19.18
CA GLU A 90 -5.80 -6.21 19.91
C GLU A 90 -4.33 -6.10 20.37
N ILE A 91 -3.61 -5.10 19.87
CA ILE A 91 -2.23 -4.86 20.31
C ILE A 91 -2.22 -4.25 21.70
N ASN A 92 -1.33 -4.76 22.55
CA ASN A 92 -0.94 -4.06 23.77
C ASN A 92 0.41 -3.36 23.62
N SER A 93 0.69 -2.44 24.53
CA SER A 93 1.92 -1.64 24.52
C SER A 93 3.20 -2.48 24.65
N PHE A 94 3.15 -3.63 25.33
CA PHE A 94 4.32 -4.52 25.46
C PHE A 94 4.70 -5.18 24.13
N PHE A 95 3.71 -5.54 23.31
CA PHE A 95 3.95 -6.04 21.97
C PHE A 95 4.63 -4.97 21.11
N LEU A 96 4.11 -3.73 21.13
CA LEU A 96 4.71 -2.63 20.38
C LEU A 96 6.14 -2.34 20.86
N LEU A 97 6.39 -2.28 22.17
CA LEU A 97 7.73 -2.05 22.71
C LEU A 97 8.75 -3.10 22.25
N LYS A 98 8.33 -4.36 22.11
CA LYS A 98 9.24 -5.45 21.72
C LYS A 98 9.40 -5.59 20.21
N TYR A 99 8.33 -5.36 19.46
CA TYR A 99 8.24 -5.73 18.04
C TYR A 99 7.93 -4.56 17.12
N SER A 100 7.99 -3.29 17.55
CA SER A 100 7.68 -2.11 16.72
C SER A 100 8.49 -2.06 15.42
N ASN A 101 9.74 -2.49 15.46
CA ASN A 101 10.64 -2.43 14.30
C ASN A 101 10.45 -3.62 13.35
N GLN A 102 9.82 -4.71 13.83
CA GLN A 102 9.66 -5.97 13.09
C GLN A 102 8.23 -6.16 12.59
N CYS A 103 7.23 -5.82 13.42
CA CYS A 103 5.82 -5.91 13.06
C CYS A 103 5.40 -4.63 12.34
N LEU A 104 5.09 -4.75 11.05
CA LEU A 104 4.73 -3.64 10.20
C LEU A 104 3.25 -3.24 10.33
N GLY A 105 2.44 -4.05 11.01
CA GLY A 105 1.03 -3.81 11.20
C GLY A 105 0.17 -5.06 11.21
N ALA A 106 -1.12 -4.88 11.54
CA ALA A 106 -2.14 -5.91 11.42
C ALA A 106 -3.39 -5.38 10.73
N PHE A 107 -4.03 -6.25 9.95
CA PHE A 107 -5.29 -5.98 9.25
C PHE A 107 -6.31 -7.04 9.63
N HIS A 108 -7.50 -6.65 10.06
CA HIS A 108 -8.59 -7.58 10.35
C HIS A 108 -9.66 -7.49 9.25
N VAL A 109 -9.70 -8.48 8.36
CA VAL A 109 -10.36 -8.38 7.05
C VAL A 109 -11.12 -9.65 6.70
N VAL A 110 -12.06 -9.54 5.75
CA VAL A 110 -12.60 -10.65 4.97
C VAL A 110 -11.96 -10.67 3.57
N LYS A 111 -12.24 -11.73 2.80
CA LYS A 111 -11.75 -11.85 1.42
C LYS A 111 -12.16 -10.66 0.54
N GLN A 112 -13.40 -10.21 0.66
CA GLN A 112 -13.97 -9.11 -0.13
C GLN A 112 -13.24 -7.78 0.14
N ASP A 113 -12.76 -7.55 1.36
CA ASP A 113 -12.02 -6.33 1.70
C ASP A 113 -10.68 -6.29 0.95
N LEU A 114 -10.03 -7.44 0.80
CA LEU A 114 -8.78 -7.58 0.05
C LEU A 114 -9.02 -7.49 -1.47
N GLU A 115 -10.17 -7.96 -1.97
CA GLU A 115 -10.57 -7.75 -3.35
C GLU A 115 -10.82 -6.26 -3.63
N ALA A 116 -11.50 -5.55 -2.72
CA ALA A 116 -11.67 -4.10 -2.80
C ALA A 116 -10.32 -3.36 -2.79
N LEU A 117 -9.38 -3.75 -1.91
CA LEU A 117 -8.03 -3.20 -1.90
C LEU A 117 -7.32 -3.39 -3.25
N ARG A 118 -7.46 -4.56 -3.87
CA ARG A 118 -6.85 -4.84 -5.17
C ARG A 118 -7.38 -3.90 -6.24
N GLU A 119 -8.69 -3.63 -6.25
CA GLU A 119 -9.28 -2.68 -7.19
C GLU A 119 -8.83 -1.23 -6.92
N HIS A 120 -8.75 -0.81 -5.65
CA HIS A 120 -8.21 0.51 -5.30
C HIS A 120 -6.76 0.68 -5.75
N LEU A 121 -5.89 -0.31 -5.54
CA LEU A 121 -4.50 -0.30 -6.00
C LEU A 121 -4.42 -0.24 -7.53
N ARG A 122 -5.23 -1.04 -8.22
CA ARG A 122 -5.29 -1.04 -9.69
C ARG A 122 -5.71 0.32 -10.23
N HIS A 123 -6.70 0.96 -9.62
CA HIS A 123 -7.16 2.29 -10.00
C HIS A 123 -6.06 3.33 -9.79
N TYR A 124 -5.38 3.29 -8.64
CA TYR A 124 -4.24 4.16 -8.35
C TYR A 124 -3.11 4.00 -9.38
N ASP A 125 -2.76 2.77 -9.76
CA ASP A 125 -1.77 2.49 -10.80
C ASP A 125 -2.18 3.06 -12.16
N GLN A 126 -3.46 2.91 -12.54
CA GLN A 126 -3.98 3.43 -13.80
C GLN A 126 -3.88 4.95 -13.88
N VAL A 127 -4.31 5.64 -12.81
CA VAL A 127 -4.22 7.10 -12.73
C VAL A 127 -2.77 7.55 -12.83
N ARG A 128 -1.85 6.93 -12.07
CA ARG A 128 -0.42 7.25 -12.15
C ARG A 128 0.14 7.03 -13.55
N ARG A 129 -0.23 5.93 -14.21
CA ARG A 129 0.21 5.63 -15.58
C ARG A 129 -0.23 6.72 -16.56
N PHE A 130 -1.49 7.11 -16.52
CA PHE A 130 -2.01 8.16 -17.40
C PHE A 130 -1.40 9.53 -17.10
N THR A 131 -1.25 9.88 -15.82
CA THR A 131 -0.56 11.11 -15.43
C THR A 131 0.85 11.16 -15.99
N HIS A 132 1.61 10.08 -15.82
CA HIS A 132 2.98 9.99 -16.34
C HIS A 132 3.02 10.07 -17.86
N GLU A 133 2.15 9.32 -18.55
CA GLU A 133 2.08 9.30 -20.01
C GLU A 133 1.79 10.68 -20.61
N VAL A 134 0.81 11.40 -20.06
CA VAL A 134 0.45 12.74 -20.51
C VAL A 134 1.57 13.75 -20.22
N ASN A 135 2.20 13.65 -19.05
CA ASN A 135 3.34 14.51 -18.69
C ASN A 135 4.59 14.23 -19.54
N ASP A 136 4.70 13.04 -20.16
CA ASP A 136 5.80 12.67 -21.05
C ASP A 136 5.56 13.11 -22.51
N TRP A 137 4.32 13.45 -22.91
CA TRP A 137 4.01 13.89 -24.27
C TRP A 137 4.87 15.06 -24.78
N PRO A 138 5.10 16.14 -24.01
CA PRO A 138 5.96 17.23 -24.46
C PRO A 138 7.37 16.77 -24.84
N LYS A 139 7.95 15.87 -24.04
CA LYS A 139 9.28 15.30 -24.28
C LYS A 139 9.29 14.45 -25.55
N ARG A 140 8.27 13.61 -25.76
CA ARG A 140 8.15 12.79 -26.97
C ARG A 140 8.04 13.64 -28.23
N ILE A 141 7.25 14.70 -28.20
CA ILE A 141 7.11 15.61 -29.34
C ILE A 141 8.40 16.37 -29.60
N GLN A 142 9.13 16.79 -28.54
CA GLN A 142 10.45 17.39 -28.70
C GLN A 142 11.42 16.43 -29.39
N ASN A 143 11.47 15.17 -28.96
CA ASN A 143 12.31 14.15 -29.59
C ASN A 143 11.95 13.96 -31.08
N HIS A 144 10.66 13.89 -31.41
CA HIS A 144 10.22 13.80 -32.81
C HIS A 144 10.63 15.03 -33.63
N LYS A 145 10.56 16.25 -33.07
CA LYS A 145 11.06 17.46 -33.74
C LYS A 145 12.56 17.37 -34.07
N ASP A 146 13.34 16.81 -33.17
CA ASP A 146 14.78 16.67 -33.34
C ASP A 146 15.11 15.57 -34.36
N GLU A 147 14.36 14.47 -34.34
CA GLU A 147 14.47 13.37 -35.30
C GLU A 147 14.15 13.81 -36.73
N ILE A 148 13.04 14.50 -36.99
CA ILE A 148 12.68 14.94 -38.35
C ILE A 148 13.69 15.94 -38.92
N LYS A 149 14.22 16.84 -38.08
CA LYS A 149 15.30 17.77 -38.45
C LYS A 149 16.56 17.03 -38.86
N SER A 150 16.95 16.00 -38.09
CA SER A 150 18.13 15.18 -38.39
C SER A 150 17.94 14.31 -39.64
N GLY A 151 16.73 13.78 -39.84
CA GLY A 151 16.36 12.91 -40.95
C GLY A 151 16.03 13.65 -42.24
N LYS A 152 16.05 14.99 -42.25
CA LYS A 152 15.63 15.85 -43.38
C LYS A 152 14.21 15.53 -43.86
N ILE A 153 13.35 15.14 -42.92
CA ILE A 153 11.93 14.89 -43.18
C ILE A 153 11.22 16.24 -43.05
N VAL A 154 10.41 16.60 -44.04
CA VAL A 154 9.59 17.82 -44.01
C VAL A 154 8.23 17.46 -43.45
N ASP A 155 7.95 17.89 -42.22
CA ASP A 155 6.65 17.74 -41.57
C ASP A 155 6.28 19.03 -40.84
N ALA A 156 5.50 19.88 -41.53
CA ALA A 156 5.10 21.18 -41.00
C ALA A 156 4.22 21.08 -39.75
N VAL A 157 3.53 19.96 -39.50
CA VAL A 157 2.68 19.78 -38.32
C VAL A 157 3.56 19.57 -37.09
N ILE A 158 4.54 18.67 -37.18
CA ILE A 158 5.45 18.41 -36.06
C ILE A 158 6.42 19.56 -35.87
N GLU A 159 6.99 20.15 -36.92
CA GLU A 159 7.94 21.28 -36.83
C GLU A 159 7.36 22.48 -36.07
N ASN A 160 6.11 22.84 -36.38
CA ASN A 160 5.43 24.00 -35.82
C ASN A 160 4.61 23.69 -34.56
N PHE A 161 4.66 22.46 -34.04
CA PHE A 161 3.88 22.10 -32.85
C PHE A 161 4.30 22.95 -31.64
N ASP A 162 3.34 23.53 -30.93
CA ASP A 162 3.58 24.37 -29.76
C ASP A 162 3.73 23.50 -28.49
N ILE A 163 4.98 23.11 -28.20
CA ILE A 163 5.32 22.28 -27.04
C ILE A 163 5.07 23.03 -25.73
N SER A 164 5.36 24.32 -25.68
CA SER A 164 5.19 25.13 -24.46
C SER A 164 3.71 25.22 -24.06
N LYS A 165 2.81 25.39 -25.03
CA LYS A 165 1.37 25.35 -24.77
C LYS A 165 0.90 23.97 -24.32
N LEU A 166 1.43 22.88 -24.89
CA LEU A 166 1.11 21.53 -24.42
C LEU A 166 1.60 21.30 -22.98
N GLN A 167 2.80 21.76 -22.62
CA GLN A 167 3.32 21.68 -21.25
C GLN A 167 2.38 22.41 -20.28
N GLN A 168 1.97 23.64 -20.60
CA GLN A 168 1.02 24.40 -19.76
C GLN A 168 -0.34 23.69 -19.61
N LEU A 169 -0.84 23.05 -20.67
CA LEU A 169 -2.09 22.29 -20.61
C LEU A 169 -2.00 21.01 -19.77
N THR A 170 -0.80 20.44 -19.64
CA THR A 170 -0.59 19.11 -19.03
C THR A 170 0.07 19.17 -17.65
N GLU A 171 0.63 20.31 -17.24
CA GLU A 171 1.42 20.46 -16.00
C GLU A 171 0.71 19.94 -14.73
N SER A 172 -0.60 20.13 -14.62
CA SER A 172 -1.42 19.69 -13.48
C SER A 172 -2.28 18.45 -13.78
N TYR A 173 -2.09 17.83 -14.93
CA TYR A 173 -2.95 16.73 -15.38
C TYR A 173 -2.88 15.55 -14.40
N GLY A 174 -4.06 15.09 -13.97
CA GLY A 174 -4.20 13.91 -13.14
C GLY A 174 -3.78 14.07 -11.68
N GLN A 175 -3.34 15.26 -11.22
CA GLN A 175 -3.01 15.51 -9.82
C GLN A 175 -4.23 15.25 -8.91
N GLN A 176 -5.38 15.83 -9.22
CA GLN A 176 -6.63 15.61 -8.46
C GLN A 176 -7.06 14.13 -8.44
N ALA A 177 -6.92 13.44 -9.58
CA ALA A 177 -7.27 12.02 -9.68
C ALA A 177 -6.31 11.16 -8.84
N LYS A 178 -5.01 11.50 -8.83
CA LYS A 178 -3.99 10.82 -8.03
C LYS A 178 -4.28 11.00 -6.55
N ASP A 179 -4.60 12.23 -6.12
CA ASP A 179 -4.93 12.56 -4.74
C ASP A 179 -6.20 11.82 -4.28
N SER A 180 -7.23 11.77 -5.13
CA SER A 180 -8.45 11.01 -4.84
C SER A 180 -8.19 9.50 -4.73
N ALA A 181 -7.40 8.92 -5.63
CA ALA A 181 -7.05 7.51 -5.59
C ALA A 181 -6.21 7.17 -4.35
N LEU A 182 -5.29 8.04 -3.94
CA LEU A 182 -4.51 7.89 -2.72
C LEU A 182 -5.39 7.98 -1.47
N ALA A 183 -6.36 8.91 -1.44
CA ALA A 183 -7.30 9.04 -0.33
C ALA A 183 -8.16 7.78 -0.14
N ASN A 184 -8.54 7.09 -1.22
CA ASN A 184 -9.24 5.81 -1.13
C ASN A 184 -8.37 4.71 -0.49
N LEU A 185 -7.08 4.64 -0.85
CA LEU A 185 -6.13 3.71 -0.24
C LEU A 185 -5.92 4.01 1.25
N GLN A 186 -5.81 5.30 1.62
CA GLN A 186 -5.69 5.72 3.01
C GLN A 186 -6.95 5.38 3.82
N THR A 187 -8.13 5.62 3.24
CA THR A 187 -9.41 5.28 3.87
C THR A 187 -9.53 3.78 4.13
N TRP A 188 -9.17 2.96 3.13
CA TRP A 188 -9.14 1.50 3.30
C TRP A 188 -8.16 1.10 4.41
N HIS A 189 -6.96 1.66 4.40
CA HIS A 189 -5.97 1.43 5.45
C HIS A 189 -6.54 1.76 6.83
N ASP A 190 -7.07 2.95 7.05
CA ASP A 190 -7.53 3.40 8.36
C ASP A 190 -8.78 2.66 8.87
N GLN A 191 -9.56 2.09 7.94
CA GLN A 191 -10.70 1.24 8.26
C GLN A 191 -10.27 -0.12 8.84
N PHE A 192 -9.27 -0.77 8.23
CA PHE A 192 -8.92 -2.16 8.53
C PHE A 192 -7.62 -2.34 9.33
N PHE A 193 -6.77 -1.32 9.36
CA PHE A 193 -5.54 -1.30 10.12
C PHE A 193 -5.85 -1.24 11.62
N TRP A 194 -5.10 -2.03 12.39
CA TRP A 194 -5.27 -2.15 13.84
C TRP A 194 -5.32 -0.80 14.57
N LYS A 195 -6.35 -0.58 15.39
CA LYS A 195 -6.45 0.60 16.25
C LYS A 195 -5.89 0.24 17.63
N SER A 196 -4.79 0.89 18.04
CA SER A 196 -4.25 0.69 19.39
C SER A 196 -5.28 1.12 20.44
N LYS A 197 -5.25 0.53 21.65
CA LYS A 197 -6.13 0.96 22.76
C LYS A 197 -5.96 2.43 23.14
N VAL A 198 -4.82 3.04 22.81
CA VAL A 198 -4.57 4.47 23.01
C VAL A 198 -5.53 5.27 22.12
N SER A 199 -5.69 4.88 20.86
CA SER A 199 -6.55 5.57 19.90
C SER A 199 -8.05 5.48 20.22
N ARG A 200 -8.50 4.49 21.02
CA ARG A 200 -9.92 4.39 21.46
C ARG A 200 -10.26 5.29 22.64
N LYS A 201 -9.28 5.69 23.47
CA LYS A 201 -9.54 6.56 24.63
C LYS A 201 -9.67 8.03 24.24
N ASP A 202 -9.01 8.47 23.18
CA ASP A 202 -9.04 9.88 22.75
C ASP A 202 -10.33 10.30 22.03
N VAL A 203 -11.21 9.34 21.68
CA VAL A 203 -12.57 9.64 21.16
C VAL A 203 -13.59 9.77 22.30
N ASN A 204 -13.31 9.22 23.49
CA ASN A 204 -14.24 9.20 24.63
C ASN A 204 -13.87 10.14 25.79
N THR A 205 -12.85 11.00 25.65
CA THR A 205 -12.45 11.99 26.68
C THR A 205 -12.82 13.44 26.34
N HIS A 206 -13.82 13.67 25.48
CA HIS A 206 -14.46 14.98 25.29
C HIS A 206 -15.94 15.02 25.71
N GLY A 207 -16.36 14.10 26.57
CA GLY A 207 -17.66 14.17 27.24
C GLY A 207 -17.50 13.74 28.69
N GLU A 208 -17.20 14.71 29.56
CA GLU A 208 -17.48 14.76 31.02
C GLU A 208 -16.44 15.66 31.71
N THR A 209 -16.61 16.97 31.56
CA THR A 209 -16.09 17.92 32.54
C THR A 209 -17.04 17.98 33.73
N CYS A 210 -16.57 17.38 34.82
CA CYS A 210 -16.69 17.78 36.22
C CYS A 210 -18.05 18.27 36.77
N ASN A 211 -18.54 17.47 37.71
CA ASN A 211 -19.54 17.76 38.75
C ASN A 211 -19.22 19.02 39.59
N ALA A 212 -20.28 19.76 39.95
CA ALA A 212 -20.55 20.28 41.29
C ALA A 212 -22.04 20.64 41.41
#